data_AF-A0A939RA25-F1
#
_entry.id   AF-A0A939RA25-F1
#
_cell.length_a   1.000
_cell.length_b   1.000
_cell.length_c   1.000
_cell.angle_alpha   90.00
_cell.angle_beta   90.00
_cell.angle_gamma   90.00
#
_symmetry.space_group_name_H-M   'P 1'
#
loop_
_entity.id
_entity.type
_entity.pdbx_description
1 polymer ?
#
loop_
_entity_poly.entity_id
_entity_poly.type
_entity_poly.pdbx_seq_one_letter_code
_entity_poly.pdbx_strand_id
1 'polypeptide(L)' 'YAALDRHFPGLKEKYIKQYGNAYEVPSPRSKELWEVFQKICKENGIISNADECFKYMHEFPEKYKQMSMFDL' A
#
# COMPACT_ATOMS: atom_id res chain seq x y z
N TYR A 1 -15.23 17.80 -6.91
CA TYR A 1 -16.10 16.88 -7.68
C TYR A 1 -16.64 17.43 -9.00
N ALA A 2 -16.57 18.74 -9.31
CA ALA A 2 -17.17 19.29 -10.54
C ALA A 2 -16.74 18.61 -11.86
N ALA A 3 -15.47 18.19 -11.98
CA ALA A 3 -15.00 17.42 -13.13
C ALA A 3 -15.59 16.00 -13.20
N LEU A 4 -15.82 15.36 -12.06
CA LEU A 4 -16.50 14.06 -11.99
C LEU A 4 -17.97 14.20 -12.41
N ASP A 5 -18.64 15.25 -11.95
CA ASP A 5 -20.03 15.52 -12.32
C ASP A 5 -20.18 15.77 -13.84
N ARG A 6 -19.20 16.45 -14.46
CA ARG A 6 -19.18 16.74 -15.90
C ARG A 6 -18.85 15.54 -16.78
N HIS A 7 -17.86 14.74 -16.40
CA HIS A 7 -17.31 13.68 -17.26
C HIS A 7 -17.79 12.27 -16.88
N PHE A 8 -18.22 12.08 -15.64
CA PHE A 8 -18.65 10.79 -15.09
C PHE A 8 -19.91 10.95 -14.20
N PRO A 9 -21.06 11.36 -14.78
CA PRO A 9 -22.28 11.59 -14.01
C PRO A 9 -22.65 10.41 -13.10
N GLY A 10 -22.97 10.68 -11.83
CA GLY A 10 -23.31 9.66 -10.82
C GLY A 10 -22.12 9.03 -10.09
N LEU A 11 -20.88 9.26 -10.55
CA LEU A 11 -19.70 8.65 -9.93
C LEU A 11 -19.36 9.29 -8.59
N LYS A 12 -19.57 10.60 -8.45
CA LYS A 12 -19.40 11.33 -7.19
C LYS A 12 -20.25 10.71 -6.07
N GLU A 13 -21.53 10.52 -6.33
CA GLU A 13 -22.49 10.00 -5.35
C GLU A 13 -22.11 8.57 -4.95
N LYS A 14 -21.71 7.75 -5.93
CA LYS A 14 -21.21 6.40 -5.68
C LYS A 14 -19.98 6.40 -4.79
N TYR A 15 -19.00 7.27 -5.06
CA TYR A 15 -17.78 7.37 -4.25
C TYR A 15 -18.08 7.86 -2.83
N ILE A 16 -18.89 8.91 -2.69
CA ILE A 16 -19.28 9.43 -1.36
C ILE A 16 -20.03 8.36 -0.56
N LYS A 17 -20.96 7.64 -1.19
CA LYS A 17 -21.71 6.55 -0.52
C LYS A 17 -20.80 5.40 -0.08
N GLN A 18 -19.83 5.03 -0.90
CA GLN A 18 -18.96 3.88 -0.64
C GLN A 18 -17.83 4.19 0.34
N TYR A 19 -17.25 5.39 0.23
CA TYR A 19 -15.99 5.73 0.90
C TYR A 19 -16.09 6.92 1.84
N GLY A 20 -17.09 7.80 1.70
CA GLY A 20 -17.28 8.96 2.58
C GLY A 20 -16.00 9.79 2.76
N ASN A 21 -15.56 9.95 4.02
CA ASN A 21 -14.32 10.61 4.41
C ASN A 21 -13.19 9.63 4.75
N ALA A 22 -13.27 8.37 4.28
CA ALA A 22 -12.26 7.38 4.57
C ALA A 22 -10.88 7.84 4.08
N TYR A 23 -9.88 7.71 4.96
CA TYR A 23 -8.50 8.00 4.64
C TYR A 23 -7.94 7.04 3.59
N GLU A 24 -8.41 5.79 3.61
CA GLU A 24 -8.06 4.74 2.66
C GLU A 24 -9.27 4.31 1.84
N VAL A 25 -9.03 4.01 0.57
CA VAL A 25 -10.04 3.57 -0.39
C VAL A 25 -9.68 2.18 -0.88
N PRO A 26 -9.86 1.13 -0.06
CA PRO A 26 -9.51 -0.22 -0.47
C PRO A 26 -10.43 -0.70 -1.60
N SER A 27 -9.89 -1.57 -2.44
CA SER A 27 -10.69 -2.28 -3.45
C SER A 27 -11.80 -3.07 -2.75
N PRO A 28 -13.04 -3.08 -3.28
CA PRO A 28 -14.11 -3.95 -2.77
C PRO A 28 -13.74 -5.45 -2.82
N ARG A 29 -12.78 -5.83 -3.70
CA ARG A 29 -12.25 -7.19 -3.83
C ARG A 29 -10.85 -7.32 -3.22
N SER A 30 -10.50 -6.48 -2.25
CA SER A 30 -9.15 -6.46 -1.65
C SER A 30 -8.70 -7.82 -1.15
N LYS A 31 -9.61 -8.61 -0.54
CA LYS A 31 -9.31 -9.97 -0.06
C LYS A 31 -8.85 -10.90 -1.17
N GLU A 32 -9.64 -11.03 -2.24
CA GLU A 32 -9.32 -11.89 -3.39
C GLU A 32 -8.02 -11.45 -4.07
N LEU A 33 -7.84 -10.13 -4.23
CA LEU A 33 -6.63 -9.56 -4.83
C LEU A 33 -5.40 -9.83 -3.97
N TRP A 34 -5.53 -9.78 -2.64
CA TRP A 34 -4.45 -10.09 -1.72
C TRP A 34 -4.05 -11.56 -1.79
N GLU A 35 -5.03 -12.48 -1.88
CA GLU A 35 -4.76 -13.91 -2.07
C GLU A 35 -4.00 -14.19 -3.36
N VAL A 36 -4.40 -13.54 -4.47
CA VAL A 36 -3.70 -13.63 -5.77
C VAL A 36 -2.27 -13.10 -5.67
N PHE A 37 -2.09 -11.93 -5.05
CA PHE A 37 -0.78 -11.32 -4.84
C PHE A 37 0.17 -12.25 -4.06
N GLN A 38 -0.30 -12.75 -2.91
CA GLN A 38 0.50 -13.64 -2.05
C GLN A 38 0.87 -14.95 -2.76
N LYS A 39 -0.08 -15.54 -3.51
CA LYS A 39 0.18 -16.74 -4.30
C LYS A 39 1.31 -16.52 -5.31
N ILE A 40 1.22 -15.46 -6.12
CA ILE A 40 2.22 -15.16 -7.15
C ILE A 40 3.59 -14.91 -6.54
N CYS A 41 3.66 -14.11 -5.47
CA CYS A 41 4.92 -13.85 -4.77
C CYS A 41 5.55 -15.15 -4.26
N LYS A 42 4.77 -16.01 -3.60
CA LYS A 42 5.24 -17.30 -3.10
C LYS A 42 5.74 -18.23 -4.21
N GLU A 43 5.00 -18.36 -5.30
CA GLU A 43 5.37 -19.21 -6.45
C GLU A 43 6.68 -18.78 -7.12
N ASN A 44 7.02 -17.49 -7.03
CA ASN A 44 8.22 -16.93 -7.64
C ASN A 44 9.36 -16.67 -6.63
N GLY A 45 9.18 -17.04 -5.36
CA GLY A 45 10.17 -16.79 -4.30
C GLY A 45 10.40 -15.30 -3.99
N ILE A 46 9.39 -14.45 -4.24
CA ILE A 46 9.45 -13.01 -3.96
C ILE A 46 9.00 -12.78 -2.51
N ILE A 47 9.86 -12.14 -1.71
CA ILE A 47 9.49 -11.70 -0.36
C ILE A 47 8.47 -10.56 -0.48
N SER A 48 7.27 -10.77 0.05
CA SER A 48 6.14 -9.82 -0.03
C SER A 48 5.65 -9.33 1.33
N ASN A 49 6.18 -9.88 2.42
CA ASN A 49 5.88 -9.45 3.78
C ASN A 49 6.89 -8.38 4.22
N ALA A 50 6.41 -7.27 4.78
CA ALA A 50 7.25 -6.17 5.20
C ALA A 50 8.27 -6.58 6.28
N ASP A 51 7.85 -7.36 7.29
CA ASP A 51 8.73 -7.82 8.36
C ASP A 51 9.86 -8.71 7.83
N GLU A 52 9.56 -9.56 6.84
CA GLU A 52 10.57 -10.37 6.16
C GLU A 52 11.53 -9.51 5.33
N CYS A 53 11.02 -8.49 4.62
CA CYS A 53 11.85 -7.52 3.90
C CYS A 53 12.81 -6.78 4.85
N PHE A 54 12.30 -6.27 5.99
CA PHE A 54 13.12 -5.60 6.99
C PHE A 54 14.12 -6.55 7.62
N LYS A 55 13.72 -7.78 7.94
CA LYS A 55 14.63 -8.81 8.47
C LYS A 55 15.78 -9.07 7.50
N TYR A 56 15.48 -9.29 6.22
CA TYR A 56 16.50 -9.48 5.19
C TYR A 56 17.42 -8.26 5.06
N MET A 57 16.86 -7.05 5.11
CA MET A 57 17.65 -5.81 5.05
C MET A 57 18.61 -5.67 6.23
N HIS A 58 18.24 -6.13 7.43
CA HIS A 58 19.11 -6.10 8.61
C HIS A 58 20.24 -7.15 8.59
N GLU A 59 20.25 -8.09 7.63
CA GLU A 59 21.39 -9.02 7.46
C GLU A 59 22.61 -8.33 6.82
N PHE A 60 22.41 -7.18 6.17
CA PHE A 60 23.50 -6.42 5.58
C PHE A 60 24.22 -5.57 6.63
N PRO A 61 25.56 -5.48 6.56
CA PRO A 61 26.31 -4.62 7.48
C PRO A 61 25.94 -3.15 7.26
N GLU A 62 25.69 -2.43 8.35
CA GLU A 62 25.52 -0.98 8.28
C GLU A 62 26.83 -0.31 7.84
N LYS A 63 26.85 0.19 6.59
CA LYS A 63 28.01 0.90 6.04
C LYS A 63 28.23 2.28 6.65
N TYR A 64 27.17 2.89 7.18
CA TYR A 64 27.17 4.26 7.66
C TYR A 64 26.45 4.30 8.99
N LYS A 65 27.06 4.94 9.99
CA LYS A 65 26.40 5.24 11.25
C LYS A 65 25.38 6.35 11.00
N GLN A 66 24.10 6.11 11.30
CA GLN A 66 23.08 7.16 11.24
C GLN A 66 23.50 8.30 12.18
N MET A 67 23.58 9.52 11.65
CA MET A 67 23.84 10.71 12.45
C MET A 67 22.60 11.04 13.29
N SER A 68 22.81 11.34 14.58
CA SER A 68 21.76 11.85 15.44
C SER A 68 21.57 13.35 15.19
N MET A 69 20.33 13.81 15.28
CA MET A 69 20.03 15.26 15.36
C MET A 69 20.74 15.91 16.56
N PHE A 70 21.10 15.13 17.57
CA PHE A 70 21.77 15.58 18.79
C PHE A 70 23.30 15.43 18.76
N ASP A 71 23.90 15.01 17.63
CA ASP A 71 25.36 14.88 17.49
C ASP A 71 26.05 16.22 17.11
N LEU A 72 25.37 17.36 17.28
CA LEU A 72 25.86 18.73 17.03
C LEU A 72 26.33 19.42 18.33
#